data_AF-A0A651D3J0-F1
#
_entry.id   AF-A0A651D3J0-F1
#
_cell.length_a   1.000
_cell.length_b   1.000
_cell.length_c   1.000
_cell.angle_alpha   90.00
_cell.angle_beta   90.00
_cell.angle_gamma   90.00
#
_symmetry.space_group_name_H-M   'P 1'
#
loop_
_entity.id
_entity.type
_entity.pdbx_description
1 polymer ?
#
loop_
_entity_poly.entity_id
_entity_poly.type
_entity_poly.pdbx_seq_one_letter_code
_entity_poly.pdbx_strand_id
1 'polypeptide(L)'
;RQDWAEFVLTELGLQRFEVVPFTPQSRAFQSRQEVDTYLALHHLRQRLDVGDSPADLCLEVPPASDNRWLATRRARLLLQMGREAERSGDSSLALTLYGDSGSSEARIRQLRVLEQLSEHQTAFELATQALNGSPNETEHQALARLLPRLRRRLKLPAVPSEPEPAHERWDLALPGPQGVERAVVEALSEPQAPACYVENSLITGLFGLLCWSAIFDPLPGAFFHPFHNGPADLYRDDFVARRREAFDACLARLEDGSYGEVIKAAWREKVGLASPFVHWAVVDEPLVELALACIPPEHLRACFERLLGDLKANRAGLPDLIQFMPGAPVGAPRYRMIEVKGPGDRLQDNQRRWLAFFHRHEIPVAVCYVRWAANDAPAV
;
A
#
# COMPACT_ATOMS: atom_id res chain seq x y z
N ARG A 1 2.46 -6.84 -17.02
CA ARG A 1 1.94 -6.87 -18.40
C ARG A 1 1.34 -8.26 -18.58
N GLN A 2 0.18 -8.36 -19.22
CA GLN A 2 -0.41 -9.64 -19.59
C GLN A 2 0.00 -9.96 -21.02
N ASP A 3 0.10 -11.25 -21.34
CA ASP A 3 0.37 -11.75 -22.68
C ASP A 3 -0.60 -12.89 -23.02
N TRP A 4 -0.40 -13.53 -24.18
CA TRP A 4 -1.26 -14.61 -24.64
C TRP A 4 -1.18 -15.88 -23.78
N ALA A 5 -0.17 -16.02 -22.92
CA ALA A 5 -0.07 -17.17 -22.02
C ALA A 5 -1.20 -17.20 -21.00
N GLU A 6 -1.86 -16.07 -20.71
CA GLU A 6 -3.00 -16.00 -19.78
C GLU A 6 -4.15 -16.91 -20.20
N PHE A 7 -4.40 -17.04 -21.52
CA PHE A 7 -5.40 -17.98 -22.03
C PHE A 7 -5.03 -19.42 -21.69
N VAL A 8 -3.77 -19.81 -21.93
CA VAL A 8 -3.27 -21.16 -21.66
C VAL A 8 -3.27 -21.47 -20.16
N LEU A 9 -2.79 -20.54 -19.34
CA LEU A 9 -2.77 -20.70 -17.88
C LEU A 9 -4.18 -20.83 -17.30
N THR A 10 -5.15 -20.10 -17.87
CA THR A 10 -6.56 -20.18 -17.46
C THR A 10 -7.20 -21.49 -17.92
N GLU A 11 -6.98 -21.92 -19.16
CA GLU A 11 -7.50 -23.20 -19.69
C GLU A 11 -6.93 -24.41 -18.92
N LEU A 12 -5.66 -24.33 -18.51
CA LEU A 12 -5.02 -25.36 -17.68
C LEU A 12 -5.45 -25.30 -16.20
N GLY A 13 -6.27 -24.31 -15.80
CA GLY A 13 -6.73 -24.13 -14.42
C GLY A 13 -5.63 -23.68 -13.45
N LEU A 14 -4.46 -23.30 -13.95
CA LEU A 14 -3.32 -22.81 -13.15
C LEU A 14 -3.57 -21.38 -12.64
N GLN A 15 -4.40 -20.62 -13.35
CA GLN A 15 -4.93 -19.34 -12.90
C GLN A 15 -6.43 -19.31 -13.08
N ARG A 16 -7.14 -18.78 -12.08
CA ARG A 16 -8.59 -18.63 -12.09
C ARG A 16 -8.93 -17.19 -11.75
N PHE A 17 -9.93 -16.63 -12.40
CA PHE A 17 -10.35 -15.23 -12.20
C PHE A 17 -11.83 -15.19 -11.78
N GLU A 18 -12.22 -14.13 -11.08
CA GLU A 18 -13.63 -13.89 -10.76
C GLU A 18 -14.44 -13.62 -12.03
N VAL A 19 -15.66 -14.17 -12.08
CA VAL A 19 -16.54 -14.02 -13.24
C VAL A 19 -17.36 -12.75 -13.06
N VAL A 20 -16.91 -11.68 -13.70
CA VAL A 20 -17.58 -10.37 -13.69
C VAL A 20 -18.40 -10.20 -14.98
N PRO A 21 -19.68 -9.80 -14.91
CA PRO A 21 -20.50 -9.59 -16.11
C PRO A 21 -19.99 -8.39 -16.91
N PHE A 22 -19.83 -8.58 -18.23
CA PHE A 22 -19.43 -7.52 -19.14
C PHE A 22 -20.64 -6.87 -19.81
N THR A 23 -20.60 -5.55 -19.92
CA THR A 23 -21.59 -4.73 -20.65
C THR A 23 -20.92 -4.05 -21.84
N PRO A 24 -21.67 -3.46 -22.79
CA PRO A 24 -21.07 -2.63 -23.83
C PRO A 24 -20.20 -1.48 -23.30
N GLN A 25 -20.41 -1.05 -22.05
CA GLN A 25 -19.64 -0.03 -21.34
C GLN A 25 -18.37 -0.58 -20.66
N SER A 26 -18.18 -1.91 -20.66
CA SER A 26 -16.97 -2.61 -20.20
C SER A 26 -15.84 -2.49 -21.22
N ARG A 27 -15.33 -1.27 -21.43
CA ARG A 27 -14.23 -0.98 -22.35
C ARG A 27 -13.17 -0.13 -21.67
N ALA A 28 -11.90 -0.45 -21.93
CA ALA A 28 -10.76 0.36 -21.46
C ALA A 28 -10.63 1.69 -22.21
N PHE A 29 -11.04 1.70 -23.48
CA PHE A 29 -10.93 2.82 -24.39
C PHE A 29 -12.31 3.15 -24.99
N GLN A 30 -12.63 4.43 -25.05
CA GLN A 30 -13.86 4.98 -25.62
C GLN A 30 -13.67 5.50 -27.04
N SER A 31 -12.44 5.77 -27.46
CA SER A 31 -12.14 6.22 -28.81
C SER A 31 -10.79 5.69 -29.32
N ARG A 32 -10.60 5.75 -30.64
CA ARG A 32 -9.32 5.42 -31.29
C ARG A 32 -8.19 6.33 -30.78
N GLN A 33 -8.47 7.62 -30.58
CA GLN A 33 -7.48 8.59 -30.11
C GLN A 33 -6.88 8.21 -28.74
N GLU A 34 -7.68 7.59 -27.87
CA GLU A 34 -7.19 7.10 -26.58
C GLU A 34 -6.21 5.91 -26.73
N VAL A 35 -6.45 5.04 -27.71
CA VAL A 35 -5.54 3.94 -28.06
C VAL A 35 -4.22 4.52 -28.59
N ASP A 36 -4.29 5.49 -29.51
CA ASP A 36 -3.11 6.13 -30.07
C ASP A 36 -2.28 6.85 -28.97
N THR A 37 -2.97 7.53 -28.05
CA THR A 37 -2.34 8.17 -26.87
C THR A 37 -1.68 7.13 -25.95
N TYR A 38 -2.33 6.00 -25.71
CA TYR A 38 -1.75 4.92 -24.92
C TYR A 38 -0.47 4.37 -25.53
N LEU A 39 -0.48 4.12 -26.84
CA LEU A 39 0.68 3.63 -27.58
C LEU A 39 1.82 4.64 -27.59
N ALA A 40 1.52 5.93 -27.79
CA ALA A 40 2.52 7.00 -27.70
C ALA A 40 3.19 7.05 -26.32
N LEU A 41 2.40 7.08 -25.24
CA LEU A 41 2.93 7.05 -23.87
C LEU A 41 3.73 5.77 -23.58
N HIS A 42 3.30 4.63 -24.13
CA HIS A 42 4.03 3.37 -23.99
C HIS A 42 5.38 3.41 -24.69
N HIS A 43 5.41 3.90 -25.93
CA HIS A 43 6.62 4.00 -26.73
C HIS A 43 7.64 4.95 -26.09
N LEU A 44 7.19 6.12 -25.63
CA LEU A 44 8.03 7.06 -24.88
C LEU A 44 8.62 6.42 -23.63
N ARG A 45 7.83 5.60 -22.92
CA ARG A 45 8.36 4.87 -21.77
C ARG A 45 9.44 3.85 -22.15
N GLN A 46 9.24 3.11 -23.24
CA GLN A 46 10.25 2.16 -23.72
C GLN A 46 11.56 2.86 -24.10
N ARG A 47 11.46 4.00 -24.78
CA ARG A 47 12.61 4.85 -25.13
C ARG A 47 13.34 5.38 -23.91
N LEU A 48 12.61 5.85 -22.91
CA LEU A 48 13.20 6.24 -21.63
C LEU A 48 13.91 5.07 -20.95
N ASP A 49 13.33 3.86 -20.95
CA ASP A 49 13.91 2.67 -20.33
C ASP A 49 15.22 2.22 -21.00
N VAL A 50 15.43 2.54 -22.29
CA VAL A 50 16.69 2.26 -23.01
C VAL A 50 17.70 3.42 -22.96
N GLY A 51 17.37 4.51 -22.27
CA GLY A 51 18.31 5.62 -21.99
C GLY A 51 18.19 6.84 -22.91
N ASP A 52 17.11 6.97 -23.68
CA ASP A 52 16.87 8.19 -24.46
C ASP A 52 16.74 9.43 -23.54
N SER A 53 17.21 10.58 -24.05
CA SER A 53 17.24 11.84 -23.29
C SER A 53 15.83 12.30 -22.88
N PRO A 54 15.58 12.60 -21.58
CA PRO A 54 14.31 13.17 -21.13
C PRO A 54 13.95 14.49 -21.82
N ALA A 55 14.96 15.27 -22.25
CA ALA A 55 14.77 16.55 -22.92
C ALA A 55 14.19 16.40 -24.33
N ASP A 56 14.57 15.34 -25.04
CA ASP A 56 14.02 15.06 -26.38
C ASP A 56 12.62 14.43 -26.26
N LEU A 57 12.49 13.47 -25.34
CA LEU A 57 11.23 12.77 -25.12
C LEU A 57 10.10 13.68 -24.66
N CYS A 58 10.39 14.75 -23.90
CA CYS A 58 9.34 15.62 -23.34
C CYS A 58 8.56 16.37 -24.41
N LEU A 59 9.19 16.65 -25.56
CA LEU A 59 8.59 17.32 -26.71
C LEU A 59 7.54 16.46 -27.41
N GLU A 60 7.63 15.14 -27.25
CA GLU A 60 6.75 14.15 -27.87
C GLU A 60 5.60 13.71 -26.94
N VAL A 61 5.60 14.15 -25.66
CA VAL A 61 4.58 13.75 -24.69
C VAL A 61 3.21 14.29 -25.11
N PRO A 62 2.19 13.42 -25.30
CA PRO A 62 0.85 13.87 -25.62
C PRO A 62 0.28 14.82 -24.55
N PRO A 63 -0.65 15.72 -24.92
CA PRO A 63 -1.32 16.59 -23.95
C PRO A 63 -2.09 15.77 -22.91
N ALA A 64 -2.51 16.44 -21.82
CA ALA A 64 -3.38 15.82 -20.83
C ALA A 64 -4.67 15.31 -21.49
N SER A 65 -5.14 14.15 -21.02
CA SER A 65 -6.38 13.52 -21.50
C SER A 65 -7.43 13.55 -20.40
N ASP A 66 -8.70 13.72 -20.77
CA ASP A 66 -9.83 13.58 -19.85
C ASP A 66 -10.01 12.14 -19.35
N ASN A 67 -9.43 11.18 -20.08
CA ASN A 67 -9.38 9.80 -19.63
C ASN A 67 -8.41 9.68 -18.44
N ARG A 68 -8.96 9.52 -17.23
CA ARG A 68 -8.18 9.47 -15.98
C ARG A 68 -7.10 8.39 -15.95
N TRP A 69 -7.30 7.27 -16.63
CA TRP A 69 -6.29 6.22 -16.70
C TRP A 69 -5.10 6.64 -17.57
N LEU A 70 -5.34 7.29 -18.71
CA LEU A 70 -4.29 7.87 -19.54
C LEU A 70 -3.60 9.04 -18.84
N ALA A 71 -4.34 9.90 -18.14
CA ALA A 71 -3.79 10.98 -17.33
C ALA A 71 -2.83 10.43 -16.25
N THR A 72 -3.23 9.38 -15.54
CA THR A 72 -2.39 8.69 -14.54
C THR A 72 -1.14 8.10 -15.19
N ARG A 73 -1.26 7.51 -16.38
CA ARG A 73 -0.13 6.95 -17.13
C ARG A 73 0.85 8.04 -17.56
N ARG A 74 0.36 9.17 -18.07
CA ARG A 74 1.14 10.35 -18.42
C ARG A 74 1.87 10.92 -17.21
N ALA A 75 1.17 11.11 -16.09
CA ALA A 75 1.76 11.60 -14.84
C ALA A 75 2.91 10.72 -14.35
N ARG A 76 2.77 9.38 -14.44
CA ARG A 76 3.83 8.43 -14.10
C ARG A 76 5.03 8.52 -15.03
N LEU A 77 4.80 8.66 -16.34
CA LEU A 77 5.89 8.86 -17.30
C LEU A 77 6.67 10.15 -16.98
N LEU A 78 5.97 11.26 -16.76
CA LEU A 78 6.59 12.55 -16.41
C LEU A 78 7.39 12.48 -15.11
N LEU A 79 6.87 11.80 -14.07
CA LEU A 79 7.62 11.55 -12.83
C LEU A 79 8.93 10.82 -13.10
N GLN A 80 8.93 9.83 -13.99
CA GLN A 80 10.12 9.03 -14.30
C GLN A 80 11.12 9.79 -15.15
N MET A 81 10.64 10.53 -16.15
CA MET A 81 11.47 11.44 -16.93
C MET A 81 12.11 12.50 -16.02
N GLY A 82 11.35 13.07 -15.08
CA GLY A 82 11.87 14.03 -14.09
C GLY A 82 12.96 13.44 -13.20
N ARG A 83 12.82 12.17 -12.80
CA ARG A 83 13.87 11.44 -12.05
C ARG A 83 15.12 11.20 -12.86
N GLU A 84 14.99 10.97 -14.16
CA GLU A 84 16.13 10.80 -15.05
C GLU A 84 16.82 12.14 -15.26
N ALA A 85 16.08 13.21 -15.56
CA ALA A 85 16.61 14.57 -15.69
C ALA A 85 17.37 15.01 -14.42
N GLU A 86 16.81 14.74 -13.23
CA GLU A 86 17.48 15.02 -11.95
C GLU A 86 18.78 14.21 -11.79
N ARG A 87 18.79 12.94 -12.18
CA ARG A 87 19.99 12.09 -12.15
C ARG A 87 21.06 12.56 -13.13
N SER A 88 20.67 13.09 -14.28
CA SER A 88 21.56 13.69 -15.27
C SER A 88 22.02 15.11 -14.90
N GLY A 89 21.52 15.68 -13.80
CA GLY A 89 21.87 17.02 -13.32
C GLY A 89 21.04 18.17 -13.93
N ASP A 90 20.09 17.89 -14.82
CA ASP A 90 19.19 18.90 -15.39
C ASP A 90 18.03 19.19 -14.43
N SER A 91 18.33 20.02 -13.43
CA SER A 91 17.37 20.40 -12.40
C SER A 91 16.21 21.24 -12.94
N SER A 92 16.42 22.00 -14.02
CA SER A 92 15.39 22.84 -14.64
C SER A 92 14.32 21.99 -15.31
N LEU A 93 14.74 21.01 -16.13
CA LEU A 93 13.84 20.06 -16.75
C LEU A 93 13.13 19.19 -15.70
N ALA A 94 13.85 18.75 -14.67
CA ALA A 94 13.27 17.97 -13.57
C ALA A 94 12.12 18.73 -12.87
N LEU A 95 12.33 20.00 -12.54
CA LEU A 95 11.28 20.85 -11.92
C LEU A 95 10.04 20.99 -12.81
N THR A 96 10.24 21.17 -14.11
CA THR A 96 9.16 21.28 -15.10
C THR A 96 8.36 19.99 -15.17
N LEU A 97 9.04 18.84 -15.35
CA LEU A 97 8.41 17.53 -15.46
C LEU A 97 7.68 17.12 -14.17
N TYR A 98 8.25 17.45 -13.00
CA TYR A 98 7.57 17.20 -11.73
C TYR A 98 6.33 18.08 -11.54
N GLY A 99 6.39 19.36 -11.96
CA GLY A 99 5.22 20.25 -11.98
C GLY A 99 4.10 19.71 -12.86
N ASP A 100 4.43 19.31 -14.09
CA ASP A 100 3.47 18.81 -15.09
C ASP A 100 2.89 17.42 -14.76
N SER A 101 3.61 16.61 -13.98
CA SER A 101 3.12 15.32 -13.49
C SER A 101 1.92 15.49 -12.57
N GLY A 102 1.96 16.51 -11.69
CA GLY A 102 0.91 16.79 -10.71
C GLY A 102 0.72 15.72 -9.63
N SER A 103 1.47 14.61 -9.68
CA SER A 103 1.35 13.54 -8.68
C SER A 103 1.96 13.97 -7.34
N SER A 104 1.39 13.45 -6.26
CA SER A 104 1.87 13.64 -4.88
C SER A 104 3.38 13.35 -4.74
N GLU A 105 3.85 12.27 -5.36
CA GLU A 105 5.27 11.90 -5.37
C GLU A 105 6.12 12.90 -6.17
N ALA A 106 5.63 13.38 -7.32
CA ALA A 106 6.31 14.41 -8.11
C ALA A 106 6.41 15.73 -7.35
N ARG A 107 5.36 16.17 -6.64
CA ARG A 107 5.41 17.36 -5.77
C ARG A 107 6.50 17.25 -4.72
N ILE A 108 6.60 16.11 -4.02
CA ILE A 108 7.66 15.90 -3.02
C ILE A 108 9.05 15.98 -3.66
N ARG A 109 9.23 15.43 -4.87
CA ARG A 109 10.50 15.50 -5.60
C ARG A 109 10.82 16.93 -6.04
N GLN A 110 9.84 17.66 -6.58
CA GLN A 110 9.98 19.08 -6.92
C GLN A 110 10.46 19.91 -5.73
N LEU A 111 9.84 19.73 -4.56
CA LEU A 111 10.23 20.42 -3.33
C LEU A 111 11.67 20.09 -2.90
N ARG A 112 12.12 18.84 -3.07
CA ARG A 112 13.50 18.44 -2.76
C ARG A 112 14.51 19.05 -3.73
N VAL A 113 14.19 19.12 -5.02
CA VAL A 113 15.05 19.77 -6.01
C VAL A 113 15.16 21.27 -5.71
N LEU A 114 14.06 21.96 -5.40
CA LEU A 114 14.10 23.36 -4.97
C LEU A 114 14.93 23.56 -3.69
N GLU A 115 14.80 22.66 -2.71
CA GLU A 115 15.60 22.69 -1.49
C GLU A 115 17.11 22.55 -1.80
N GLN A 116 17.48 21.65 -2.72
CA GLN A 116 18.87 21.45 -3.16
C GLN A 116 19.43 22.65 -3.91
N LEU A 117 18.62 23.31 -4.74
CA LEU A 117 18.99 24.54 -5.46
C LEU A 117 19.02 25.79 -4.57
N SER A 118 18.75 25.65 -3.26
CA SER A 118 18.66 26.76 -2.30
C SER A 118 17.51 27.74 -2.58
N GLU A 119 16.53 27.35 -3.39
CA GLU A 119 15.29 28.08 -3.65
C GLU A 119 14.30 27.89 -2.49
N HIS A 120 14.74 28.22 -1.28
CA HIS A 120 14.06 27.88 -0.03
C HIS A 120 12.69 28.59 0.11
N GLN A 121 12.58 29.82 -0.39
CA GLN A 121 11.33 30.58 -0.33
C GLN A 121 10.25 29.93 -1.21
N THR A 122 10.57 29.66 -2.47
CA THR A 122 9.69 28.96 -3.42
C THR A 122 9.31 27.57 -2.91
N ALA A 123 10.28 26.80 -2.39
CA ALA A 123 10.00 25.50 -1.79
C ALA A 123 9.05 25.60 -0.59
N PHE A 124 9.21 26.62 0.26
CA PHE A 124 8.37 26.82 1.43
C PHE A 124 6.93 27.19 1.06
N GLU A 125 6.75 28.09 0.08
CA GLU A 125 5.43 28.48 -0.42
C GLU A 125 4.68 27.30 -1.03
N LEU A 126 5.34 26.54 -1.92
CA LEU A 126 4.75 25.34 -2.53
C LEU A 126 4.45 24.25 -1.50
N ALA A 127 5.35 24.02 -0.54
CA ALA A 127 5.12 23.03 0.53
C ALA A 127 3.94 23.43 1.43
N THR A 128 3.79 24.72 1.71
CA THR A 128 2.67 25.25 2.51
C THR A 128 1.36 25.14 1.74
N GLN A 129 1.36 25.46 0.45
CA GLN A 129 0.20 25.28 -0.42
C GLN A 129 -0.22 23.81 -0.50
N ALA A 130 0.74 22.89 -0.66
CA ALA A 130 0.48 21.46 -0.70
C ALA A 130 -0.10 20.94 0.63
N LEU A 131 0.39 21.44 1.77
CA LEU A 131 -0.15 21.09 3.09
C LEU A 131 -1.60 21.54 3.27
N ASN A 132 -1.94 22.75 2.80
CA ASN A 132 -3.30 23.28 2.87
C ASN A 132 -4.26 22.60 1.86
N GLY A 133 -3.73 21.89 0.87
CA GLY A 133 -4.48 21.22 -0.19
C GLY A 133 -4.97 19.80 0.14
N SER A 134 -5.09 19.45 1.42
CA SER A 134 -5.47 18.09 1.88
C SER A 134 -4.61 16.97 1.27
N PRO A 135 -3.30 16.95 1.54
CA PRO A 135 -2.40 15.93 1.00
C PRO A 135 -2.74 14.54 1.53
N ASN A 136 -2.44 13.49 0.75
CA ASN A 136 -2.51 12.12 1.26
C ASN A 136 -1.46 11.90 2.38
N GLU A 137 -1.57 10.80 3.12
CA GLU A 137 -0.71 10.56 4.29
C GLU A 137 0.79 10.52 3.95
N THR A 138 1.16 9.98 2.79
CA THR A 138 2.57 9.87 2.38
C THR A 138 3.17 11.26 2.14
N GLU A 139 2.43 12.13 1.46
CA GLU A 139 2.83 13.50 1.24
C GLU A 139 2.78 14.35 2.50
N HIS A 140 1.75 14.18 3.32
CA HIS A 140 1.67 14.84 4.61
C HIS A 140 2.92 14.53 5.46
N GLN A 141 3.33 13.25 5.55
CA GLN A 141 4.54 12.86 6.28
C GLN A 141 5.82 13.47 5.67
N ALA A 142 5.92 13.55 4.34
CA ALA A 142 7.06 14.18 3.69
C ALA A 142 7.10 15.71 3.96
N LEU A 143 5.95 16.38 3.88
CA LEU A 143 5.79 17.81 4.16
C LEU A 143 6.11 18.12 5.63
N ALA A 144 5.68 17.27 6.57
CA ALA A 144 5.98 17.40 8.00
C ALA A 144 7.49 17.38 8.30
N ARG A 145 8.30 16.75 7.45
CA ARG A 145 9.78 16.75 7.55
C ARG A 145 10.43 17.89 6.77
N LEU A 146 9.86 18.26 5.62
CA LEU A 146 10.35 19.33 4.76
C LEU A 146 10.15 20.71 5.38
N LEU A 147 8.94 21.02 5.84
CA LEU A 147 8.58 22.36 6.32
C LEU A 147 9.45 22.85 7.49
N PRO A 148 9.74 22.06 8.54
CA PRO A 148 10.63 22.51 9.61
C PRO A 148 12.06 22.79 9.15
N ARG A 149 12.56 22.07 8.13
CA ARG A 149 13.90 22.31 7.55
C ARG A 149 13.91 23.63 6.77
N LEU A 150 12.89 23.87 5.95
CA LEU A 150 12.72 25.11 5.19
C LEU A 150 12.55 26.33 6.11
N ARG A 151 11.72 26.23 7.15
CA ARG A 151 11.54 27.30 8.15
C ARG A 151 12.86 27.69 8.82
N ARG A 152 13.70 26.70 9.18
CA ARG A 152 15.04 26.96 9.74
C ARG A 152 15.93 27.70 8.75
N ARG A 153 15.93 27.30 7.46
CA ARG A 153 16.70 27.99 6.41
C ARG A 153 16.24 29.44 6.20
N LEU A 154 14.93 29.69 6.32
CA LEU A 154 14.31 31.01 6.20
C LEU A 154 14.28 31.82 7.50
N LYS A 155 14.86 31.31 8.60
CA LYS A 155 14.83 31.94 9.93
C LYS A 155 13.42 32.25 10.45
N LEU A 156 12.45 31.43 10.07
CA LEU A 156 11.07 31.51 10.55
C LEU A 156 10.92 30.80 11.90
N PRO A 157 9.93 31.17 12.73
CA PRO A 157 9.67 30.50 14.00
C PRO A 157 9.44 29.00 13.83
N ALA A 158 10.02 28.19 14.71
CA ALA A 158 9.79 26.75 14.73
C ALA A 158 8.33 26.44 15.11
N VAL A 159 7.78 25.38 14.52
CA VAL A 159 6.48 24.82 14.91
C VAL A 159 6.75 23.56 15.72
N PRO A 160 6.09 23.37 16.87
CA PRO A 160 6.13 22.11 17.60
C PRO A 160 5.69 20.95 16.68
N SER A 161 6.42 19.84 16.71
CA SER A 161 5.98 18.59 16.10
C SER A 161 5.36 17.71 17.17
N GLU A 162 4.27 17.02 16.84
CA GLU A 162 3.78 15.94 17.69
C GLU A 162 4.82 14.81 17.71
N PRO A 163 5.14 14.26 18.89
CA PRO A 163 6.03 13.11 18.98
C PRO A 163 5.36 11.87 18.40
N GLU A 164 6.15 10.98 17.81
CA GLU A 164 5.67 9.66 17.40
C GLU A 164 5.24 8.88 18.65
N PRO A 165 4.06 8.22 18.65
CA PRO A 165 3.59 7.49 19.81
C PRO A 165 4.56 6.36 20.18
N ALA A 166 4.74 6.17 21.49
CA ALA A 166 5.52 5.05 22.00
C ALA A 166 4.78 3.74 21.70
N HIS A 167 5.51 2.77 21.14
CA HIS A 167 5.06 1.39 20.99
C HIS A 167 5.74 0.49 22.01
N GLU A 168 5.11 -0.63 22.34
CA GLU A 168 5.74 -1.65 23.17
C GLU A 168 6.99 -2.17 22.45
N ARG A 169 8.14 -2.14 23.13
CA ARG A 169 9.41 -2.57 22.58
C ARG A 169 9.86 -3.85 23.27
N TRP A 170 10.17 -4.87 22.48
CA TRP A 170 10.83 -6.08 22.95
C TRP A 170 12.23 -6.19 22.38
N ASP A 171 13.17 -6.65 23.18
CA ASP A 171 14.53 -6.96 22.76
C ASP A 171 14.77 -8.46 23.02
N LEU A 172 14.96 -9.25 21.95
CA LEU A 172 15.20 -10.68 22.03
C LEU A 172 16.63 -11.02 21.61
N ALA A 173 17.27 -11.91 22.36
CA ALA A 173 18.53 -12.54 21.98
C ALA A 173 18.22 -13.96 21.47
N LEU A 174 18.40 -14.21 20.18
CA LEU A 174 18.07 -15.49 19.54
C LEU A 174 19.33 -16.16 18.98
N PRO A 175 19.37 -17.50 18.90
CA PRO A 175 20.41 -18.21 18.15
C PRO A 175 20.39 -17.79 16.67
N GLY A 176 21.55 -17.64 16.04
CA GLY A 176 21.63 -17.21 14.65
C GLY A 176 23.00 -17.45 13.99
N PRO A 177 23.18 -17.01 12.73
CA PRO A 177 22.21 -16.28 11.89
C PRO A 177 21.19 -17.21 11.19
N GLN A 178 19.92 -16.79 11.18
CA GLN A 178 18.82 -17.39 10.41
C GLN A 178 17.80 -16.30 9.98
N GLY A 179 16.72 -16.67 9.28
CA GLY A 179 15.65 -15.72 8.93
C GLY A 179 15.02 -15.13 10.20
N VAL A 180 15.08 -13.80 10.37
CA VAL A 180 14.78 -13.13 11.64
C VAL A 180 13.32 -13.34 12.05
N GLU A 181 12.40 -13.18 11.12
CA GLU A 181 10.95 -13.29 11.35
C GLU A 181 10.59 -14.72 11.74
N ARG A 182 11.18 -15.72 11.07
CA ARG A 182 11.01 -17.14 11.41
C ARG A 182 11.57 -17.47 12.79
N ALA A 183 12.73 -16.92 13.14
CA ALA A 183 13.31 -17.10 14.47
C ALA A 183 12.39 -16.55 15.57
N VAL A 184 11.76 -15.39 15.33
CA VAL A 184 10.82 -14.80 16.28
C VAL A 184 9.54 -15.63 16.35
N VAL A 185 9.01 -16.15 15.23
CA VAL A 185 7.88 -17.09 15.26
C VAL A 185 8.22 -18.32 16.10
N GLU A 186 9.36 -18.97 15.86
CA GLU A 186 9.80 -20.14 16.62
C GLU A 186 9.96 -19.85 18.12
N ALA A 187 10.45 -18.66 18.48
CA ALA A 187 10.64 -18.26 19.86
C ALA A 187 9.34 -17.90 20.60
N LEU A 188 8.33 -17.38 19.90
CA LEU A 188 7.08 -16.88 20.50
C LEU A 188 5.90 -17.84 20.37
N SER A 189 5.94 -18.76 19.41
CA SER A 189 4.81 -19.63 19.12
C SER A 189 4.69 -20.73 20.18
N GLU A 190 3.55 -20.76 20.86
CA GLU A 190 3.16 -21.83 21.78
C GLU A 190 1.86 -22.48 21.29
N PRO A 191 1.56 -23.75 21.66
CA PRO A 191 0.32 -24.41 21.23
C PRO A 191 -0.97 -23.61 21.51
N GLN A 192 -1.00 -22.92 22.66
CA GLN A 192 -2.10 -22.07 23.11
C GLN A 192 -2.00 -20.61 22.64
N ALA A 193 -0.84 -20.22 22.12
CA ALA A 193 -0.54 -18.85 21.71
C ALA A 193 0.26 -18.81 20.38
N PRO A 194 -0.28 -19.37 19.29
CA PRO A 194 0.47 -19.51 18.04
C PRO A 194 0.84 -18.14 17.46
N ALA A 195 2.08 -18.03 17.00
CA ALA A 195 2.57 -16.89 16.22
C ALA A 195 2.60 -17.26 14.73
N CYS A 196 2.10 -16.37 13.88
CA CYS A 196 1.99 -16.55 12.44
C CYS A 196 2.73 -15.43 11.71
N TYR A 197 3.57 -15.78 10.73
CA TYR A 197 4.14 -14.80 9.79
C TYR A 197 3.12 -14.53 8.68
N VAL A 198 2.58 -13.31 8.68
CA VAL A 198 1.46 -12.92 7.81
C VAL A 198 1.73 -11.64 7.01
N GLU A 199 2.61 -10.77 7.52
CA GLU A 199 2.90 -9.45 6.96
C GLU A 199 1.60 -8.71 6.58
N ASN A 200 1.51 -8.20 5.35
CA ASN A 200 0.34 -7.49 4.86
C ASN A 200 -0.86 -8.41 4.56
N SER A 201 -0.65 -9.73 4.49
CA SER A 201 -1.59 -10.67 3.87
C SER A 201 -2.86 -10.87 4.68
N LEU A 202 -2.79 -10.92 6.01
CA LEU A 202 -3.96 -11.26 6.82
C LEU A 202 -5.01 -10.16 6.81
N ILE A 203 -4.65 -8.93 7.20
CA ILE A 203 -5.62 -7.83 7.29
C ILE A 203 -6.15 -7.44 5.91
N THR A 204 -5.29 -7.41 4.89
CA THR A 204 -5.75 -7.15 3.51
C THR A 204 -6.58 -8.30 2.98
N GLY A 205 -6.25 -9.55 3.30
CA GLY A 205 -7.03 -10.73 2.93
C GLY A 205 -8.43 -10.72 3.54
N LEU A 206 -8.56 -10.46 4.85
CA LEU A 206 -9.86 -10.33 5.52
C LEU A 206 -10.69 -9.19 4.93
N PHE A 207 -10.07 -8.05 4.61
CA PHE A 207 -10.71 -6.95 3.89
C PHE A 207 -11.23 -7.42 2.52
N GLY A 208 -10.38 -8.10 1.75
CA GLY A 208 -10.72 -8.62 0.42
C GLY A 208 -11.87 -9.62 0.45
N LEU A 209 -11.91 -10.49 1.46
CA LEU A 209 -12.99 -11.46 1.66
C LEU A 209 -14.30 -10.79 2.05
N LEU A 210 -14.28 -9.85 3.00
CA LEU A 210 -15.49 -9.15 3.44
C LEU A 210 -16.07 -8.26 2.33
N CYS A 211 -15.19 -7.56 1.61
CA CYS A 211 -15.58 -6.57 0.59
C CYS A 211 -15.54 -7.13 -0.84
N TRP A 212 -15.52 -8.46 -1.01
CA TRP A 212 -15.34 -9.11 -2.31
C TRP A 212 -16.34 -8.58 -3.35
N SER A 213 -17.63 -8.53 -3.00
CA SER A 213 -18.69 -8.02 -3.89
C SER A 213 -18.48 -6.57 -4.31
N ALA A 214 -18.03 -5.69 -3.41
CA ALA A 214 -17.73 -4.31 -3.73
C ALA A 214 -16.48 -4.19 -4.62
N ILE A 215 -15.43 -4.95 -4.33
CA ILE A 215 -14.19 -4.94 -5.12
C ILE A 215 -14.45 -5.39 -6.57
N PHE A 216 -15.26 -6.43 -6.75
CA PHE A 216 -15.59 -7.00 -8.05
C PHE A 216 -16.89 -6.46 -8.67
N ASP A 217 -17.41 -5.34 -8.15
CA ASP A 217 -18.58 -4.67 -8.71
C ASP A 217 -18.32 -4.24 -10.17
N PRO A 218 -19.16 -4.66 -11.15
CA PRO A 218 -18.96 -4.49 -12.59
C PRO A 218 -19.18 -3.05 -13.09
N LEU A 219 -18.58 -2.05 -12.43
CA LEU A 219 -18.70 -0.66 -12.86
C LEU A 219 -18.11 -0.44 -14.27
N PRO A 220 -18.63 0.52 -15.05
CA PRO A 220 -18.10 0.87 -16.36
C PRO A 220 -16.59 1.12 -16.34
N GLY A 221 -15.87 0.43 -17.24
CA GLY A 221 -14.42 0.49 -17.39
C GLY A 221 -13.58 -0.19 -16.29
N ALA A 222 -14.21 -0.78 -15.26
CA ALA A 222 -13.47 -1.50 -14.20
C ALA A 222 -12.98 -2.87 -14.67
N PHE A 223 -13.82 -3.57 -15.45
CA PHE A 223 -13.53 -4.89 -16.01
C PHE A 223 -13.93 -4.90 -17.49
N PHE A 224 -13.10 -5.48 -18.35
CA PHE A 224 -13.26 -5.43 -19.82
C PHE A 224 -12.63 -6.62 -20.56
N HIS A 225 -12.17 -7.64 -19.84
CA HIS A 225 -11.70 -8.94 -20.34
C HIS A 225 -11.70 -9.95 -19.18
N PRO A 226 -11.67 -11.28 -19.41
CA PRO A 226 -11.82 -12.25 -18.32
C PRO A 226 -10.62 -12.36 -17.35
N PHE A 227 -9.43 -11.87 -17.74
CA PHE A 227 -8.19 -12.07 -16.97
C PHE A 227 -7.89 -10.96 -15.95
N HIS A 228 -8.90 -10.40 -15.29
CA HIS A 228 -8.70 -9.32 -14.30
C HIS A 228 -8.43 -9.89 -12.91
N ASN A 229 -7.22 -9.67 -12.38
CA ASN A 229 -6.92 -9.94 -10.97
C ASN A 229 -7.77 -9.05 -10.03
N GLY A 230 -8.01 -7.80 -10.44
CA GLY A 230 -8.91 -6.87 -9.76
C GLY A 230 -9.34 -5.75 -10.73
N PRO A 231 -10.17 -4.81 -10.29
CA PRO A 231 -10.69 -3.76 -11.15
C PRO A 231 -9.56 -2.84 -11.65
N ALA A 232 -9.61 -2.43 -12.92
CA ALA A 232 -8.60 -1.55 -13.52
C ALA A 232 -8.53 -0.17 -12.85
N ASP A 233 -9.59 0.26 -12.16
CA ASP A 233 -9.65 1.50 -11.40
C ASP A 233 -9.21 1.37 -9.93
N LEU A 234 -8.75 0.20 -9.46
CA LEU A 234 -8.45 -0.07 -8.04
C LEU A 234 -7.63 1.00 -7.31
N TYR A 235 -6.65 1.59 -8.00
CA TYR A 235 -5.73 2.59 -7.43
C TYR A 235 -5.97 4.00 -7.98
N ARG A 236 -7.19 4.29 -8.43
CA ARG A 236 -7.64 5.65 -8.73
C ARG A 236 -8.25 6.27 -7.48
N ASP A 237 -8.07 7.57 -7.32
CA ASP A 237 -8.55 8.33 -6.15
C ASP A 237 -10.08 8.27 -5.99
N ASP A 238 -10.82 8.03 -7.08
CA ASP A 238 -12.27 7.90 -7.09
C ASP A 238 -12.79 6.46 -6.89
N PHE A 239 -11.91 5.45 -6.78
CA PHE A 239 -12.30 4.03 -6.70
C PHE A 239 -13.33 3.76 -5.60
N VAL A 240 -13.04 4.23 -4.39
CA VAL A 240 -13.90 4.01 -3.24
C VAL A 240 -15.15 4.88 -3.32
N ALA A 241 -15.02 6.14 -3.78
CA ALA A 241 -16.18 7.03 -3.95
C ALA A 241 -17.22 6.44 -4.91
N ARG A 242 -16.78 5.80 -6.00
CA ARG A 242 -17.66 5.13 -6.98
C ARG A 242 -18.39 3.90 -6.41
N ARG A 243 -17.89 3.31 -5.32
CA ARG A 243 -18.41 2.09 -4.69
C ARG A 243 -18.79 2.32 -3.23
N ARG A 244 -19.03 3.58 -2.84
CA ARG A 244 -19.18 3.98 -1.43
C ARG A 244 -20.27 3.16 -0.74
N GLU A 245 -21.46 3.12 -1.32
CA GLU A 245 -22.60 2.37 -0.78
C GLU A 245 -22.29 0.87 -0.63
N ALA A 246 -21.62 0.27 -1.60
CA ALA A 246 -21.25 -1.15 -1.56
C ALA A 246 -20.22 -1.44 -0.45
N PHE A 247 -19.20 -0.59 -0.28
CA PHE A 247 -18.24 -0.73 0.80
C PHE A 247 -18.89 -0.52 2.18
N ASP A 248 -19.74 0.50 2.31
CA ASP A 248 -20.43 0.78 3.56
C ASP A 248 -21.35 -0.39 3.96
N ALA A 249 -22.04 -1.00 2.99
CA ALA A 249 -22.84 -2.22 3.22
C ALA A 249 -21.98 -3.42 3.66
N CYS A 250 -20.78 -3.59 3.13
CA CYS A 250 -19.85 -4.63 3.57
C CYS A 250 -19.34 -4.36 4.99
N LEU A 251 -18.98 -3.12 5.32
CA LEU A 251 -18.50 -2.74 6.65
C LEU A 251 -19.59 -2.80 7.73
N ALA A 252 -20.85 -2.53 7.39
CA ALA A 252 -21.99 -2.67 8.30
C ALA A 252 -22.14 -4.11 8.85
N ARG A 253 -21.61 -5.12 8.15
CA ARG A 253 -21.59 -6.51 8.63
C ARG A 253 -20.72 -6.73 9.87
N LEU A 254 -19.76 -5.83 10.11
CA LEU A 254 -18.96 -5.83 11.34
C LEU A 254 -19.81 -5.38 12.54
N GLU A 255 -20.83 -4.56 12.32
CA GLU A 255 -21.75 -4.09 13.37
C GLU A 255 -22.85 -5.11 13.68
N ASP A 256 -23.44 -5.73 12.64
CA ASP A 256 -24.54 -6.69 12.80
C ASP A 256 -24.07 -8.10 13.23
N GLY A 257 -22.74 -8.33 13.28
CA GLY A 257 -22.12 -9.58 13.70
C GLY A 257 -22.07 -10.68 12.64
N SER A 258 -22.61 -10.45 11.44
CA SER A 258 -22.63 -11.46 10.36
C SER A 258 -21.34 -11.55 9.55
N TYR A 259 -20.39 -10.62 9.74
CA TYR A 259 -19.12 -10.57 9.01
C TYR A 259 -18.33 -11.89 9.01
N GLY A 260 -18.33 -12.63 10.14
CA GLY A 260 -17.58 -13.88 10.24
C GLY A 260 -18.08 -14.96 9.29
N GLU A 261 -19.40 -15.10 9.16
CA GLU A 261 -20.02 -16.04 8.21
C GLU A 261 -19.79 -15.60 6.77
N VAL A 262 -19.88 -14.30 6.48
CA VAL A 262 -19.61 -13.73 5.15
C VAL A 262 -18.16 -14.02 4.72
N ILE A 263 -17.19 -13.76 5.60
CA ILE A 263 -15.77 -13.98 5.31
C ILE A 263 -15.49 -15.48 5.09
N LYS A 264 -16.03 -16.36 5.93
CA LYS A 264 -15.88 -17.82 5.77
C LYS A 264 -16.51 -18.33 4.47
N ALA A 265 -17.71 -17.87 4.14
CA ALA A 265 -18.39 -18.23 2.90
C ALA A 265 -17.59 -17.74 1.67
N ALA A 266 -17.14 -16.49 1.69
CA ALA A 266 -16.30 -15.94 0.63
C ALA A 266 -14.98 -16.72 0.47
N TRP A 267 -14.33 -17.11 1.58
CA TRP A 267 -13.11 -17.91 1.49
C TRP A 267 -13.37 -19.24 0.77
N ARG A 268 -14.40 -19.98 1.17
CA ARG A 268 -14.76 -21.29 0.59
C ARG A 268 -15.14 -21.20 -0.89
N GLU A 269 -15.88 -20.17 -1.27
CA GLU A 269 -16.32 -19.99 -2.66
C GLU A 269 -15.19 -19.51 -3.57
N LYS A 270 -14.32 -18.63 -3.04
CA LYS A 270 -13.37 -17.85 -3.86
C LYS A 270 -11.93 -18.35 -3.78
N VAL A 271 -11.63 -19.34 -2.94
CA VAL A 271 -10.27 -19.89 -2.81
C VAL A 271 -9.66 -20.25 -4.17
N GLY A 272 -8.46 -19.72 -4.41
CA GLY A 272 -7.70 -19.91 -5.64
C GLY A 272 -8.04 -18.94 -6.79
N LEU A 273 -9.01 -18.03 -6.62
CA LEU A 273 -9.26 -16.96 -7.59
C LEU A 273 -8.23 -15.82 -7.44
N ALA A 274 -7.76 -15.24 -8.55
CA ALA A 274 -6.91 -14.07 -8.52
C ALA A 274 -7.58 -12.93 -7.73
N SER A 275 -6.84 -12.33 -6.81
CA SER A 275 -7.32 -11.23 -5.96
C SER A 275 -6.18 -10.25 -5.67
N PRO A 276 -6.46 -8.93 -5.65
CA PRO A 276 -5.44 -7.94 -5.35
C PRO A 276 -5.10 -7.87 -3.85
N PHE A 277 -5.91 -8.52 -3.01
CA PHE A 277 -5.80 -8.45 -1.54
C PHE A 277 -5.65 -9.81 -0.86
N VAL A 278 -6.17 -10.90 -1.44
CA VAL A 278 -6.12 -12.21 -0.79
C VAL A 278 -4.94 -13.03 -1.29
N HIS A 279 -3.97 -13.29 -0.41
CA HIS A 279 -2.85 -14.19 -0.68
C HIS A 279 -3.17 -15.59 -0.15
N TRP A 280 -3.78 -16.44 -0.98
CA TRP A 280 -4.34 -17.74 -0.59
C TRP A 280 -3.36 -18.72 0.06
N ALA A 281 -2.06 -18.62 -0.25
CA ALA A 281 -1.04 -19.47 0.36
C ALA A 281 -0.72 -19.09 1.82
N VAL A 282 -1.15 -17.91 2.27
CA VAL A 282 -0.99 -17.43 3.66
C VAL A 282 -2.33 -17.37 4.37
N VAL A 283 -3.37 -16.86 3.70
CA VAL A 283 -4.72 -16.71 4.26
C VAL A 283 -5.51 -18.00 4.04
N ASP A 284 -5.17 -19.03 4.80
CA ASP A 284 -5.88 -20.31 4.81
C ASP A 284 -7.09 -20.31 5.77
N GLU A 285 -7.95 -21.34 5.69
CA GLU A 285 -9.16 -21.43 6.51
C GLU A 285 -8.85 -21.44 8.02
N PRO A 286 -7.88 -22.22 8.53
CA PRO A 286 -7.53 -22.17 9.96
C PRO A 286 -7.07 -20.79 10.44
N LEU A 287 -6.25 -20.07 9.66
CA LEU A 287 -5.83 -18.72 10.02
C LEU A 287 -7.01 -17.75 10.02
N VAL A 288 -7.93 -17.86 9.04
CA VAL A 288 -9.15 -17.06 9.00
C VAL A 288 -10.02 -17.32 10.23
N GLU A 289 -10.26 -18.58 10.60
CA GLU A 289 -11.04 -18.92 11.79
C GLU A 289 -10.43 -18.36 13.07
N LEU A 290 -9.11 -18.52 13.23
CA LEU A 290 -8.38 -18.02 14.39
C LEU A 290 -8.40 -16.48 14.45
N ALA A 291 -8.26 -15.81 13.31
CA ALA A 291 -8.34 -14.36 13.22
C ALA A 291 -9.74 -13.85 13.59
N LEU A 292 -10.80 -14.47 13.06
CA LEU A 292 -12.18 -14.13 13.40
C LEU A 292 -12.52 -14.38 14.86
N ALA A 293 -11.91 -15.40 15.48
CA ALA A 293 -12.11 -15.70 16.88
C ALA A 293 -11.42 -14.71 17.82
N CYS A 294 -10.31 -14.10 17.40
CA CYS A 294 -9.42 -13.33 18.27
C CYS A 294 -9.40 -11.81 18.01
N ILE A 295 -9.64 -11.37 16.78
CA ILE A 295 -9.57 -9.95 16.41
C ILE A 295 -10.98 -9.33 16.59
N PRO A 296 -11.12 -8.28 17.41
CA PRO A 296 -12.40 -7.58 17.58
C PRO A 296 -12.88 -6.94 16.25
N PRO A 297 -14.19 -6.95 15.96
CA PRO A 297 -14.74 -6.34 14.75
C PRO A 297 -14.44 -4.84 14.65
N GLU A 298 -14.30 -4.13 15.77
CA GLU A 298 -13.96 -2.71 15.82
C GLU A 298 -12.54 -2.46 15.27
N HIS A 299 -11.60 -3.36 15.57
CA HIS A 299 -10.23 -3.27 15.08
C HIS A 299 -10.17 -3.59 13.57
N LEU A 300 -10.96 -4.58 13.11
CA LEU A 300 -11.10 -4.86 11.67
C LEU A 300 -11.69 -3.65 10.94
N ARG A 301 -12.76 -3.04 11.47
CA ARG A 301 -13.37 -1.85 10.90
C ARG A 301 -12.35 -0.72 10.75
N ALA A 302 -11.64 -0.39 11.84
CA ALA A 302 -10.64 0.67 11.82
C ALA A 302 -9.58 0.42 10.73
N CYS A 303 -9.04 -0.81 10.67
CA CYS A 303 -8.08 -1.19 9.63
C CYS A 303 -8.66 -1.09 8.21
N PHE A 304 -9.90 -1.51 8.00
CA PHE A 304 -10.54 -1.49 6.67
C PHE A 304 -10.88 -0.07 6.23
N GLU A 305 -11.36 0.79 7.12
CA GLU A 305 -11.57 2.21 6.84
C GLU A 305 -10.24 2.91 6.48
N ARG A 306 -9.16 2.59 7.20
CA ARG A 306 -7.81 3.06 6.84
C ARG A 306 -7.38 2.58 5.46
N LEU A 307 -7.61 1.31 5.12
CA LEU A 307 -7.33 0.78 3.78
C LEU A 307 -8.14 1.54 2.71
N LEU A 308 -9.43 1.78 2.94
CA LEU A 308 -10.29 2.52 2.01
C LEU A 308 -9.91 4.01 1.88
N GLY A 309 -9.22 4.59 2.86
CA GLY A 309 -8.69 5.95 2.76
C GLY A 309 -7.63 6.12 1.66
N ASP A 310 -6.77 5.12 1.48
CA ASP A 310 -5.80 5.04 0.38
C ASP A 310 -5.30 3.59 0.21
N LEU A 311 -5.98 2.82 -0.64
CA LEU A 311 -5.65 1.39 -0.85
C LEU A 311 -4.22 1.19 -1.36
N LYS A 312 -3.68 2.15 -2.10
CA LYS A 312 -2.34 2.04 -2.67
C LYS A 312 -1.28 2.27 -1.59
N ALA A 313 -1.46 3.27 -0.74
CA ALA A 313 -0.49 3.63 0.29
C ALA A 313 -0.61 2.79 1.57
N ASN A 314 -1.80 2.29 1.90
CA ASN A 314 -2.08 1.65 3.18
C ASN A 314 -2.06 0.12 3.14
N ARG A 315 -2.07 -0.52 1.95
CA ARG A 315 -1.98 -1.98 1.84
C ARG A 315 -0.63 -2.59 2.25
N ALA A 316 0.38 -1.76 2.57
CA ALA A 316 1.72 -2.19 2.90
C ALA A 316 2.22 -1.54 4.19
N GLY A 317 3.11 -2.23 4.91
CA GLY A 317 3.69 -1.78 6.18
C GLY A 317 2.90 -2.25 7.41
N LEU A 318 2.04 -3.26 7.25
CA LEU A 318 1.46 -3.98 8.38
C LEU A 318 2.55 -4.84 9.05
N PRO A 319 2.42 -5.15 10.35
CA PRO A 319 3.44 -5.91 11.08
C PRO A 319 3.67 -7.31 10.52
N ASP A 320 4.92 -7.77 10.59
CA ASP A 320 5.34 -9.08 10.08
C ASP A 320 4.54 -10.25 10.66
N LEU A 321 4.29 -10.22 11.97
CA LEU A 321 3.66 -11.30 12.70
C LEU A 321 2.33 -10.89 13.33
N ILE A 322 1.51 -11.91 13.55
CA ILE A 322 0.40 -11.85 14.49
C ILE A 322 0.50 -13.05 15.43
N GLN A 323 0.35 -12.80 16.73
CA GLN A 323 0.21 -13.85 17.74
C GLN A 323 -1.24 -13.87 18.20
N PHE A 324 -1.85 -15.06 18.21
CA PHE A 324 -3.22 -15.25 18.69
C PHE A 324 -3.20 -15.93 20.05
N MET A 325 -4.05 -15.48 20.97
CA MET A 325 -4.20 -16.00 22.32
C MET A 325 -5.69 -16.25 22.58
N PRO A 326 -6.30 -17.26 21.93
CA PRO A 326 -7.75 -17.47 21.98
C PRO A 326 -8.28 -17.71 23.40
N GLY A 327 -7.47 -18.29 24.28
CA GLY A 327 -7.76 -18.53 25.69
C GLY A 327 -7.34 -17.41 26.65
N ALA A 328 -6.99 -16.21 26.16
CA ALA A 328 -6.61 -15.10 27.03
C ALA A 328 -7.74 -14.76 28.03
N PRO A 329 -7.40 -14.35 29.27
CA PRO A 329 -8.40 -13.93 30.26
C PRO A 329 -9.30 -12.80 29.76
N VAL A 330 -10.50 -12.71 30.32
CA VAL A 330 -11.43 -11.61 30.03
C VAL A 330 -10.75 -10.26 30.32
N GLY A 331 -10.80 -9.35 29.36
CA GLY A 331 -10.16 -8.03 29.45
C GLY A 331 -8.69 -8.00 29.02
N ALA A 332 -8.05 -9.15 28.75
CA ALA A 332 -6.74 -9.21 28.12
C ALA A 332 -6.88 -9.29 26.59
N PRO A 333 -5.90 -8.76 25.82
CA PRO A 333 -5.92 -8.87 24.37
C PRO A 333 -5.80 -10.32 23.92
N ARG A 334 -6.68 -10.75 23.01
CA ARG A 334 -6.69 -12.10 22.42
C ARG A 334 -5.81 -12.22 21.18
N TYR A 335 -5.17 -11.14 20.78
CA TYR A 335 -4.15 -11.14 19.74
C TYR A 335 -3.16 -9.99 19.97
N ARG A 336 -1.99 -10.07 19.32
CA ARG A 336 -1.02 -8.97 19.24
C ARG A 336 -0.34 -9.00 17.87
N MET A 337 -0.20 -7.84 17.25
CA MET A 337 0.64 -7.70 16.05
C MET A 337 2.09 -7.39 16.45
N ILE A 338 3.05 -7.95 15.73
CA ILE A 338 4.48 -7.81 16.08
C ILE A 338 5.27 -7.48 14.82
N GLU A 339 5.90 -6.32 14.82
CA GLU A 339 6.84 -5.90 13.79
C GLU A 339 8.25 -6.33 14.19
N VAL A 340 8.94 -7.06 13.33
CA VAL A 340 10.25 -7.65 13.62
C VAL A 340 11.36 -6.78 13.03
N LYS A 341 12.42 -6.57 13.81
CA LYS A 341 13.60 -5.81 13.39
C LYS A 341 14.87 -6.60 13.65
N GLY A 342 15.52 -7.02 12.56
CA GLY A 342 16.84 -7.64 12.61
C GLY A 342 17.96 -6.65 12.99
N PRO A 343 19.18 -7.15 13.20
CA PRO A 343 20.33 -6.29 13.51
C PRO A 343 20.56 -5.22 12.44
N GLY A 344 20.52 -3.96 12.84
CA GLY A 344 20.72 -2.81 11.95
C GLY A 344 19.48 -2.35 11.18
N ASP A 345 18.37 -3.08 11.25
CA ASP A 345 17.12 -2.67 10.59
C ASP A 345 16.39 -1.56 11.36
N ARG A 346 15.65 -0.74 10.63
CA ARG A 346 14.87 0.38 11.16
C ARG A 346 13.46 0.34 10.60
N LEU A 347 12.51 0.84 11.39
CA LEU A 347 11.14 1.04 10.94
C LEU A 347 11.10 1.88 9.66
N GLN A 348 10.37 1.40 8.66
CA GLN A 348 10.06 2.11 7.44
C GLN A 348 8.92 3.12 7.66
N ASP A 349 8.77 4.07 6.74
CA ASP A 349 7.79 5.16 6.89
C ASP A 349 6.33 4.69 6.91
N ASN A 350 5.98 3.70 6.09
CA ASN A 350 4.66 3.06 6.10
C ASN A 350 4.40 2.27 7.39
N GLN A 351 5.40 1.55 7.91
CA GLN A 351 5.32 0.85 9.19
C GLN A 351 5.06 1.82 10.34
N ARG A 352 5.81 2.93 10.41
CA ARG A 352 5.56 4.00 11.41
C ARG A 352 4.13 4.55 11.35
N ARG A 353 3.57 4.75 10.15
CA ARG A 353 2.18 5.21 9.99
C ARG A 353 1.18 4.18 10.52
N TRP A 354 1.41 2.89 10.27
CA TRP A 354 0.59 1.82 10.84
C TRP A 354 0.71 1.71 12.36
N LEU A 355 1.92 1.81 12.92
CA LEU A 355 2.13 1.81 14.37
C LEU A 355 1.43 2.99 15.06
N ALA A 356 1.53 4.19 14.49
CA ALA A 356 0.83 5.36 15.01
C ALA A 356 -0.70 5.23 14.87
N PHE A 357 -1.17 4.54 13.83
CA PHE A 357 -2.58 4.20 13.69
C PHE A 357 -3.02 3.19 14.76
N PHE A 358 -2.30 2.08 14.96
CA PHE A 358 -2.64 1.09 15.96
C PHE A 358 -2.68 1.67 17.36
N HIS A 359 -1.72 2.53 17.71
CA HIS A 359 -1.71 3.22 19.00
C HIS A 359 -2.99 4.06 19.23
N ARG A 360 -3.43 4.84 18.21
CA ARG A 360 -4.64 5.66 18.30
C ARG A 360 -5.93 4.86 18.45
N HIS A 361 -5.94 3.62 17.97
CA HIS A 361 -7.08 2.71 18.02
C HIS A 361 -6.95 1.63 19.09
N GLU A 362 -5.97 1.74 19.99
CA GLU A 362 -5.69 0.77 21.06
C GLU A 362 -5.51 -0.68 20.53
N ILE A 363 -5.05 -0.80 19.28
CA ILE A 363 -4.74 -2.09 18.65
C ILE A 363 -3.42 -2.62 19.24
N PRO A 364 -3.41 -3.84 19.85
CA PRO A 364 -2.22 -4.37 20.50
C PRO A 364 -1.08 -4.60 19.50
N VAL A 365 0.00 -3.82 19.63
CA VAL A 365 1.17 -3.92 18.76
C VAL A 365 2.47 -3.78 19.55
N ALA A 366 3.47 -4.58 19.17
CA ALA A 366 4.84 -4.48 19.67
C ALA A 366 5.85 -4.44 18.52
N VAL A 367 7.03 -3.88 18.78
CA VAL A 367 8.18 -3.94 17.88
C VAL A 367 9.27 -4.77 18.55
N CYS A 368 9.62 -5.88 17.92
CA CYS A 368 10.58 -6.87 18.41
C CYS A 368 11.94 -6.69 17.73
N TYR A 369 12.93 -6.21 18.49
CA TYR A 369 14.31 -6.06 18.04
C TYR A 369 15.11 -7.32 18.38
N VAL A 370 15.67 -7.96 17.35
CA VAL A 370 16.45 -9.20 17.50
C VAL A 370 17.94 -8.88 17.49
N ARG A 371 18.65 -9.48 18.43
CA ARG A 371 20.11 -9.61 18.42
C ARG A 371 20.47 -11.09 18.33
N TRP A 372 21.50 -11.42 17.57
CA TRP A 372 22.02 -12.78 17.55
C TRP A 372 22.88 -13.02 18.79
N ALA A 373 22.57 -14.06 19.55
CA ALA A 373 23.44 -14.53 20.62
C ALA A 373 24.75 -15.04 20.01
N ALA A 374 25.89 -14.71 20.62
CA ALA A 374 27.15 -15.34 20.25
C ALA A 374 27.06 -16.84 20.62
N ASN A 375 27.50 -17.73 19.73
CA ASN A 375 27.68 -19.13 20.10
C ASN A 375 28.78 -19.20 21.14
N ASP A 376 28.42 -19.36 22.42
CA ASP A 376 29.33 -19.90 23.43
C ASP A 376 29.55 -21.38 23.08
N ALA A 377 30.51 -21.64 22.20
CA ALA A 377 31.10 -22.97 22.10
C ALA A 377 31.77 -23.26 23.45
N PRO A 378 31.47 -24.38 24.14
CA PRO A 378 32.20 -24.75 25.33
C PRO A 378 33.68 -24.91 24.94
N ALA A 379 34.57 -24.20 25.64
CA ALA A 379 35.99 -24.43 25.54
C ALA A 379 36.26 -25.90 25.88
N VAL A 380 36.79 -26.64 24.91
CA VAL A 380 37.20 -28.05 25.05
C VAL A 380 38.33 -28.17 26.05
#